data_AF-X1RF22-F1
#
_entry.id   AF-X1RF22-F1
#
_cell.length_a   1.000
_cell.length_b   1.000
_cell.length_c   1.000
_cell.angle_alpha   90.00
_cell.angle_beta   90.00
_cell.angle_gamma   90.00
#
_symmetry.space_group_name_H-M   'P 1'
#
loop_
_entity.id
_entity.type
_entity.pdbx_description
1 polymer ?
#
loop_
_entity_poly.entity_id
_entity_poly.type
_entity_poly.pdbx_seq_one_letter_code
_entity_poly.pdbx_strand_id
1 'polypeptide(L)' 'MKKEINGKTEIIGIIGKNIENSLSPLIHNQIILKYSLNFCYLPFQVTETNLAKTIQGIKALNIKGVN' A
#
# COMPACT_ATOMS: atom_id res chain seq x y z
N MET A 1 -7.24 18.79 7.76
CA MET A 1 -8.27 18.25 6.84
C MET A 1 -7.74 16.95 6.25
N LYS A 2 -8.58 15.91 6.15
CA LYS A 2 -8.21 14.63 5.52
C LYS A 2 -7.87 14.94 4.05
N LYS A 3 -6.66 14.61 3.56
CA LYS A 3 -6.38 14.68 2.12
C LYS A 3 -7.19 13.56 1.46
N GLU A 4 -8.14 13.92 0.62
CA GLU A 4 -8.89 12.95 -0.18
C GLU A 4 -7.97 12.35 -1.25
N ILE A 5 -8.16 11.05 -1.50
CA ILE A 5 -7.46 10.34 -2.56
C ILE A 5 -7.79 11.01 -3.90
N ASN A 6 -6.78 11.26 -4.70
CA ASN A 6 -6.90 11.91 -6.01
C ASN A 6 -5.94 11.27 -7.02
N GLY A 7 -5.96 11.73 -8.27
CA GLY A 7 -5.12 11.18 -9.34
C GLY A 7 -3.60 11.35 -9.16
N LYS A 8 -3.14 12.05 -8.11
CA LYS A 8 -1.72 12.20 -7.76
C LYS A 8 -1.35 11.41 -6.50
N THR A 9 -2.28 10.68 -5.88
CA THR A 9 -2.01 9.91 -4.67
C THR A 9 -1.09 8.74 -4.99
N GLU A 10 0.02 8.62 -4.27
CA GLU A 10 0.98 7.54 -4.45
C GLU A 10 0.66 6.36 -3.53
N ILE A 11 0.90 5.13 -4.01
CA ILE A 11 0.55 3.91 -3.28
C ILE A 11 1.81 3.34 -2.63
N ILE A 12 1.69 2.98 -1.36
CA ILE A 12 2.58 2.07 -0.63
C ILE A 12 1.74 0.94 -0.03
N GLY A 13 2.35 -0.16 0.43
CA GLY A 13 1.55 -1.25 0.96
C GLY A 13 2.30 -2.34 1.70
N ILE A 14 1.59 -3.43 1.93
CA ILE A 14 2.12 -4.70 2.44
C ILE A 14 1.62 -5.82 1.55
N ILE A 15 2.49 -6.76 1.21
CA ILE A 15 2.13 -7.96 0.45
C ILE A 15 2.30 -9.19 1.32
N GLY A 16 1.39 -10.15 1.20
CA GLY A 16 1.54 -11.42 1.91
C GLY A 16 0.27 -12.25 1.92
N LYS A 17 0.33 -13.37 2.65
CA LYS A 17 -0.80 -14.27 2.84
C LYS A 17 -1.44 -14.03 4.20
N ASN A 18 -2.77 -13.93 4.23
CA ASN A 18 -3.60 -13.77 5.44
C ASN A 18 -3.35 -12.43 6.15
N ILE A 19 -3.12 -11.37 5.38
CA ILE A 19 -2.75 -10.04 5.90
C ILE A 19 -3.96 -9.11 6.10
N GLU A 20 -5.19 -9.58 5.87
CA GLU A 20 -6.42 -8.76 5.99
C GLU A 20 -6.60 -8.12 7.37
N ASN A 21 -6.11 -8.76 8.42
CA ASN A 21 -6.21 -8.31 9.81
C ASN A 21 -4.95 -7.57 10.29
N SER A 22 -4.02 -7.23 9.38
CA SER A 22 -2.83 -6.45 9.71
C SER A 22 -3.23 -5.08 10.24
N LEU A 23 -2.59 -4.62 11.32
CA LEU A 23 -2.73 -3.26 11.83
C LEU A 23 -1.93 -2.24 11.01
N SER A 24 -1.07 -2.70 10.09
CA SER A 24 -0.19 -1.83 9.30
C SER A 24 -0.97 -0.77 8.49
N PRO A 25 -2.06 -1.11 7.78
CA PRO A 25 -2.87 -0.10 7.08
C PRO A 25 -3.46 0.96 8.01
N LEU A 26 -3.88 0.58 9.22
CA LEU A 26 -4.37 1.55 10.19
C LEU A 26 -3.25 2.52 10.61
N ILE A 27 -2.10 1.98 11.03
CA ILE A 27 -0.97 2.78 11.52
C ILE A 27 -0.43 3.72 10.43
N HIS A 28 -0.11 3.18 9.25
CA HIS A 28 0.50 3.96 8.17
C HIS A 28 -0.44 5.03 7.62
N ASN A 29 -1.74 4.73 7.45
CA ASN A 29 -2.68 5.75 7.00
C ASN A 29 -2.90 6.84 8.07
N GLN A 30 -2.85 6.53 9.37
CA GLN A 30 -2.88 7.57 10.42
C GLN A 30 -1.64 8.48 10.35
N ILE A 31 -0.46 7.93 10.09
CA ILE A 31 0.77 8.70 9.90
C ILE A 31 0.66 9.60 8.66
N ILE A 32 0.24 9.03 7.53
CA ILE A 32 0.01 9.78 6.28
C ILE A 32 -0.93 10.97 6.51
N LEU A 33 -2.03 10.74 7.22
CA LEU A 33 -2.99 11.79 7.57
C LEU A 33 -2.38 12.85 8.48
N LYS A 34 -1.67 12.44 9.54
CA LYS A 34 -1.03 13.34 10.51
C LYS A 34 -0.04 14.29 9.83
N TYR A 35 0.73 13.79 8.86
CA TYR A 35 1.73 14.56 8.13
C TYR A 35 1.24 15.14 6.79
N SER A 36 -0.07 15.03 6.50
CA SER A 36 -0.67 15.57 5.26
C SER A 36 0.01 15.11 3.97
N LEU A 37 0.51 13.87 3.96
CA LEU A 37 1.18 13.25 2.82
C LEU A 37 0.14 12.80 1.78
N ASN A 38 0.48 12.86 0.49
CA ASN A 38 -0.42 12.41 -0.59
C ASN A 38 -0.18 10.93 -0.93
N PHE A 39 -0.33 10.06 0.07
CA PHE A 39 -0.13 8.63 -0.06
C PHE A 39 -1.37 7.86 0.38
N CYS A 40 -1.48 6.60 -0.01
CA CYS A 40 -2.32 5.63 0.68
C CYS A 40 -1.54 4.34 0.93
N TYR A 41 -1.83 3.69 2.06
CA TYR A 41 -1.24 2.40 2.41
C TYR A 41 -2.28 1.28 2.28
N LEU A 42 -2.01 0.27 1.45
CA LEU A 42 -2.95 -0.81 1.15
C LEU A 42 -2.37 -2.22 1.41
N PRO A 43 -3.18 -3.15 1.93
CA PRO A 43 -2.83 -4.58 1.95
C PRO A 43 -3.11 -5.25 0.60
N PHE A 44 -2.16 -6.04 0.11
CA PHE A 44 -2.30 -6.86 -1.09
C PHE A 44 -2.13 -8.35 -0.75
N GLN A 45 -3.20 -9.13 -0.87
CA GLN A 45 -3.15 -10.58 -0.66
C GLN A 45 -2.37 -11.24 -1.81
N VAL A 46 -1.23 -11.85 -1.50
CA VAL A 46 -0.31 -12.44 -2.47
C VAL A 46 0.16 -13.79 -1.96
N THR A 47 -0.02 -14.82 -2.79
CA THR A 47 0.52 -16.15 -2.56
C THR A 47 1.98 -16.22 -3.02
N GLU A 48 2.76 -17.14 -2.46
CA GLU A 48 4.16 -17.36 -2.85
C GLU A 48 4.31 -17.61 -4.36
N THR A 49 3.39 -18.39 -4.93
CA THR A 49 3.35 -18.69 -6.38
C THR A 49 3.18 -17.45 -7.25
N ASN A 50 2.56 -16.39 -6.73
CA ASN A 50 2.31 -15.15 -7.47
C ASN A 50 3.35 -14.06 -7.16
N LEU A 51 4.28 -14.28 -6.23
CA LEU A 51 5.20 -13.24 -5.75
C LEU A 51 5.96 -12.57 -6.90
N ALA A 52 6.56 -13.35 -7.80
CA ALA A 52 7.32 -12.81 -8.93
C ALA A 52 6.46 -11.91 -9.83
N LYS A 53 5.23 -12.34 -10.14
CA LYS A 53 4.27 -11.57 -10.95
C LYS A 53 3.81 -10.30 -10.21
N THR A 54 3.58 -10.39 -8.90
CA THR A 54 3.25 -9.24 -8.06
C THR A 54 4.35 -8.19 -8.09
N ILE A 55 5.62 -8.58 -7.92
CA ILE A 55 6.75 -7.63 -7.96
C ILE A 55 6.83 -6.94 -9.32
N GLN A 56 6.58 -7.65 -10.42
CA GLN A 56 6.50 -7.04 -11.76
C GLN A 56 5.35 -6.03 -11.84
N GLY A 57 4.17 -6.37 -11.32
CA GLY A 57 3.01 -5.48 -11.27
C GLY A 57 3.26 -4.21 -10.45
N ILE A 58 3.88 -4.34 -9.27
CA ILE A 58 4.26 -3.22 -8.40
C ILE A 58 5.15 -2.22 -9.15
N LYS A 59 6.15 -2.73 -9.88
CA LYS A 59 7.02 -1.90 -10.71
C LYS A 59 6.25 -1.23 -11.86
N ALA A 60 5.43 -1.99 -12.58
CA ALA A 60 4.68 -1.50 -13.74
C ALA A 60 3.65 -0.42 -13.35
N LEU A 61 3.03 -0.55 -12.17
CA LEU A 61 2.05 0.41 -11.64
C LEU A 61 2.68 1.59 -10.90
N ASN A 62 4.02 1.65 -10.80
CA ASN A 62 4.75 2.68 -10.06
C ASN A 62 4.31 2.79 -8.58
N ILE A 63 4.00 1.64 -7.95
CA ILE A 63 3.78 1.55 -6.50
C ILE A 63 5.14 1.79 -5.82
N LYS A 64 5.17 2.72 -4.87
CA LYS A 64 6.42 3.28 -4.33
C LYS A 64 7.19 2.33 -3.42
N GLY A 65 6.51 1.37 -2.82
CA GLY A 65 7.12 0.36 -1.97
C GLY A 65 6.09 -0.54 -1.33
N VAL A 66 6.54 -1.75 -0.95
CA VAL A 66 5.74 -2.69 -0.17
C VAL A 66 6.59 -3.31 0.93
N ASN A 67 5.95 -3.61 2.06
CA ASN A 67 6.47 -4.49 3.11
C ASN A 67 6.11 -5.95 2.85
#